data_AF-A0A6I6H3G3-F1
#
_entry.id   AF-A0A6I6H3G3-F1
#
_cell.length_a   1.000
_cell.length_b   1.000
_cell.length_c   1.000
_cell.angle_alpha   90.00
_cell.angle_beta   90.00
_cell.angle_gamma   90.00
#
_symmetry.space_group_name_H-M   'P 1'
#
loop_
_entity.id
_entity.type
_entity.pdbx_description
1 polymer ?
#
loop_
_entity_poly.entity_id
_entity_poly.type
_entity_poly.pdbx_seq_one_letter_code
_entity_poly.pdbx_strand_id
1 'polypeptide(L)'
;MAAAENNNRLEYPCTHCGTMFTRRPGGRATCSRACAKAKERQQKAPTLTAREKKVERRKQRLLECPFGYWFIEQAKRAGTVQTFHGITATGLRQLHDLHIYRKKRYGWVDGGHGKDMFHLCHVQPLKGRDGSTGLTTPDNLFTGIAKLNQQHSNKPVNIWAGASLPATARKRKWNITKEMTRDQVLQTLADFIGPELDTFLDELDKMPQRTFRLRLAKTVFNQQSNELCEPLDRLYTLAELESLKVEELQMLNAIQQGRASIASFGATGGKPDSKLGVLHDELVRFSAVLSEGQHRDNCLFMLKLVRVMGIYLAQIGREEGKAHSRFLAQGNASWAPLSYLYHGQPWRTAAHLLADDLDGLLNGVYDAKGRELKPGIVPMAQAALQGLGIDHGYISNRLTKRLTVKTLNPVVAAPNDWSWEASGSDWLTYIDNLYASLEPTWQALLDVGLCTEEQVLDAHDAVLVNLVDAVEQSRKHYREQRQFTVYHMPFTRYPAHLEFPPLAAEPAAQAA
;
A
#
# COMPACT_ATOMS: atom_id res chain seq x y z
N MET A 1 76.14 53.78 4.56
CA MET A 1 74.82 53.41 4.03
C MET A 1 74.50 52.00 4.49
N ALA A 2 73.70 51.85 5.55
CA ALA A 2 73.24 50.55 6.04
C ALA A 2 71.86 50.26 5.44
N ALA A 3 71.73 49.14 4.72
CA ALA A 3 70.46 48.69 4.16
C ALA A 3 69.61 48.02 5.26
N ALA A 4 68.42 48.56 5.52
CA ALA A 4 67.46 48.00 6.45
C ALA A 4 66.80 46.75 5.84
N GLU A 5 67.09 45.57 6.38
CA GLU A 5 66.39 44.32 6.03
C GLU A 5 64.99 44.31 6.66
N ASN A 6 63.99 44.59 5.84
CA ASN A 6 62.58 44.57 6.22
C ASN A 6 62.07 43.11 6.29
N ASN A 7 62.27 42.44 7.43
CA ASN A 7 61.94 41.03 7.61
C ASN A 7 60.52 40.84 8.20
N ASN A 8 59.48 41.20 7.44
CA ASN A 8 58.08 40.96 7.79
C ASN A 8 57.73 39.44 7.75
N ARG A 9 58.14 38.72 8.79
CA ARG A 9 57.73 37.33 9.03
C ARG A 9 56.62 37.34 10.07
N LEU A 10 55.44 36.87 9.68
CA LEU A 10 54.26 36.77 10.53
C LEU A 10 54.02 35.29 10.87
N GLU A 11 53.49 35.02 12.06
CA GLU A 11 53.09 33.68 12.48
C GLU A 11 51.71 33.35 11.92
N TYR A 12 51.60 32.18 11.28
CA TYR A 12 50.33 31.66 10.80
C TYR A 12 50.17 30.19 11.22
N PRO A 13 48.94 29.73 11.49
CA PRO A 13 48.67 28.32 11.75
C PRO A 13 48.87 27.50 10.47
N CYS A 14 49.52 26.35 10.60
CA CYS A 14 49.61 25.39 9.51
C CYS A 14 48.22 24.89 9.12
N THR A 15 47.90 24.99 7.83
CA THR A 15 46.61 24.53 7.28
C THR A 15 46.38 23.01 7.35
N HIS A 16 47.34 22.22 7.85
CA HIS A 16 47.22 20.77 8.02
C HIS A 16 47.26 20.35 9.49
N CYS A 17 48.27 20.75 10.26
CA CYS A 17 48.44 20.33 11.67
C CYS A 17 48.08 21.41 12.70
N GLY A 18 47.66 22.61 12.28
CA GLY A 18 47.33 23.72 13.17
C GLY A 18 48.53 24.40 13.85
N THR A 19 49.73 23.81 13.81
CA THR A 19 50.92 24.37 14.46
C THR A 19 51.30 25.72 13.87
N MET A 20 51.53 26.72 14.74
CA MET A 20 51.99 28.05 14.33
C MET A 20 53.40 27.97 13.75
N PHE A 21 53.63 28.61 12.61
CA PHE A 21 54.95 28.72 12.01
C PHE A 21 55.12 30.07 11.31
N THR A 22 56.36 30.57 11.27
CA THR A 22 56.66 31.85 10.63
C THR A 22 56.73 31.70 9.12
N ARG A 23 56.00 32.57 8.41
CA ARG A 23 56.08 32.68 6.95
C ARG A 23 55.99 34.14 6.51
N ARG A 24 56.49 34.39 5.30
CA ARG A 24 56.25 35.66 4.61
C ARG A 24 54.78 35.71 4.14
N PRO A 25 54.15 36.90 4.08
CA PRO A 25 52.86 37.07 3.41
C PRO A 25 52.91 36.48 1.99
N GLY A 26 51.92 35.65 1.63
CA GLY A 26 51.89 34.91 0.36
C GLY A 26 52.76 33.63 0.29
N GLY A 27 53.49 33.30 1.36
CA GLY A 27 54.33 32.10 1.43
C GLY A 27 53.56 30.80 1.69
N ARG A 28 54.30 29.67 1.75
CA ARG A 28 53.76 28.32 1.97
C ARG A 28 52.72 28.25 3.09
N ALA A 29 51.65 27.48 2.89
CA ALA A 29 50.54 27.35 3.84
C ALA A 29 50.71 26.20 4.86
N THR A 30 51.84 25.48 4.81
CA THR A 30 52.15 24.34 5.67
C THR A 30 53.52 24.51 6.32
N CYS A 31 53.65 24.06 7.57
CA CYS A 31 54.87 24.22 8.37
C CYS A 31 56.03 23.36 7.86
N SER A 32 55.73 22.21 7.22
CA SER A 32 56.72 21.24 6.76
C SER A 32 56.35 20.61 5.42
N ARG A 33 57.35 20.04 4.74
CA ARG A 33 57.17 19.25 3.50
C ARG A 33 56.31 18.01 3.74
N ALA A 34 56.33 17.46 4.97
CA ALA A 34 55.44 16.38 5.40
C ALA A 34 53.98 16.83 5.45
N CYS A 35 53.70 17.99 6.05
CA CYS A 35 52.35 18.59 6.04
C CYS A 35 51.90 19.01 4.63
N ALA A 36 52.83 19.46 3.77
CA ALA A 36 52.54 19.72 2.36
C ALA A 36 52.11 18.44 1.62
N LYS A 37 52.89 17.35 1.73
CA LYS A 37 52.55 16.04 1.13
C LYS A 37 51.28 15.44 1.74
N ALA A 38 51.03 15.61 3.03
CA ALA A 38 49.82 15.11 3.68
C ALA A 38 48.57 15.87 3.22
N LYS A 39 48.67 17.19 3.06
CA LYS A 39 47.63 18.03 2.44
C LYS A 39 47.41 17.65 0.96
N GLU A 40 48.48 17.40 0.21
CA GLU A 40 48.39 16.94 -1.17
C GLU A 40 47.75 15.55 -1.28
N ARG A 41 48.02 14.64 -0.33
CA ARG A 41 47.35 13.34 -0.20
C ARG A 41 45.86 13.48 0.16
N GLN A 42 45.50 14.43 1.03
CA GLN A 42 44.10 14.76 1.31
C GLN A 42 43.38 15.36 0.09
N GLN A 43 44.07 16.17 -0.72
CA GLN A 43 43.54 16.70 -1.98
C GLN A 43 43.45 15.64 -3.09
N LYS A 44 44.31 14.61 -3.05
CA LYS A 44 44.29 13.44 -3.93
C LYS A 44 43.36 12.32 -3.46
N ALA A 45 42.74 12.46 -2.29
CA ALA A 45 41.66 11.54 -1.90
C ALA A 45 40.55 11.68 -2.96
N PRO A 46 40.04 10.56 -3.51
CA PRO A 46 39.05 10.62 -4.58
C PRO A 46 37.88 11.47 -4.11
N THR A 47 37.68 12.60 -4.78
CA THR A 47 36.58 13.50 -4.48
C THR A 47 35.33 12.75 -4.92
N LEU A 48 34.54 12.29 -3.94
CA LEU A 48 33.29 11.59 -4.22
C LEU A 48 32.50 12.38 -5.27
N THR A 49 32.07 11.68 -6.31
CA THR A 49 31.25 12.22 -7.38
C THR A 49 29.97 12.82 -6.80
N ALA A 50 29.31 13.71 -7.54
CA ALA A 50 28.02 14.28 -7.10
C ALA A 50 26.98 13.18 -6.81
N ARG A 51 27.04 12.09 -7.59
CA ARG A 51 26.23 10.87 -7.41
C ARG A 51 26.53 10.18 -6.08
N GLU A 52 27.80 9.89 -5.79
CA GLU A 52 28.20 9.25 -4.53
C GLU A 52 27.85 10.11 -3.31
N LYS A 53 28.05 11.44 -3.39
CA LYS A 53 27.62 12.37 -2.33
C LYS A 53 26.10 12.41 -2.15
N LYS A 54 25.33 12.22 -3.22
CA LYS A 54 23.86 12.10 -3.16
C LYS A 54 23.47 10.80 -2.46
N VAL A 55 24.05 9.67 -2.87
CA VAL A 55 23.80 8.35 -2.28
C VAL A 55 24.16 8.33 -0.80
N GLU A 56 25.33 8.84 -0.41
CA GLU A 56 25.76 8.83 1.00
C GLU A 56 24.81 9.65 1.88
N ARG A 57 24.40 10.84 1.41
CA ARG A 57 23.36 11.63 2.10
C ARG A 57 22.05 10.85 2.21
N ARG A 58 21.66 10.10 1.18
CA ARG A 58 20.43 9.30 1.18
C ARG A 58 20.53 8.05 2.07
N LYS A 59 21.72 7.45 2.23
CA LYS A 59 21.97 6.39 3.22
C LYS A 59 21.74 6.90 4.63
N GLN A 60 22.35 8.02 5.01
CA GLN A 60 22.13 8.64 6.32
C GLN A 60 20.67 8.98 6.56
N ARG A 61 19.96 9.43 5.52
CA ARG A 61 18.51 9.68 5.54
C ARG A 61 17.65 8.45 5.83
N LEU A 62 18.14 7.22 5.62
CA LEU A 62 17.39 6.01 5.98
C LEU A 62 17.19 5.92 7.50
N LEU A 63 18.16 6.39 8.30
CA LEU A 63 18.07 6.42 9.76
C LEU A 63 16.97 7.35 10.28
N GLU A 64 16.51 8.28 9.45
CA GLU A 64 15.54 9.31 9.82
C GLU A 64 14.13 9.05 9.29
N CYS A 65 13.95 8.06 8.39
CA CYS A 65 12.70 7.87 7.65
C CYS A 65 11.98 6.55 8.02
N PRO A 66 10.62 6.50 7.99
CA PRO A 66 9.87 5.32 8.42
C PRO A 66 10.25 4.02 7.71
N PHE A 67 10.52 4.09 6.40
CA PHE A 67 10.94 2.93 5.62
C PHE A 67 12.32 2.42 6.09
N GLY A 68 13.30 3.32 6.22
CA GLY A 68 14.65 2.94 6.66
C GLY A 68 14.67 2.40 8.09
N TYR A 69 13.85 2.95 9.01
CA TYR A 69 13.63 2.33 10.33
C TYR A 69 13.11 0.91 10.21
N TRP A 70 12.03 0.70 9.45
CA TRP A 70 11.46 -0.64 9.27
C TRP A 70 12.46 -1.62 8.65
N PHE A 71 13.22 -1.17 7.65
CA PHE A 71 14.21 -1.93 6.90
C PHE A 71 15.38 -2.39 7.78
N ILE A 72 15.96 -1.47 8.56
CA ILE A 72 17.04 -1.77 9.52
C ILE A 72 16.51 -2.68 10.65
N GLU A 73 15.31 -2.41 11.16
CA GLU A 73 14.72 -3.24 12.21
C GLU A 73 14.38 -4.66 11.72
N GLN A 74 14.12 -4.90 10.43
CA GLN A 74 13.99 -6.29 9.93
C GLN A 74 15.31 -7.06 10.09
N ALA A 75 16.46 -6.45 9.75
CA ALA A 75 17.76 -7.09 9.94
C ALA A 75 18.04 -7.38 11.43
N LYS A 76 17.76 -6.41 12.32
CA LYS A 76 17.89 -6.59 13.77
C LYS A 76 16.98 -7.71 14.29
N ARG A 77 15.71 -7.72 13.85
CA ARG A 77 14.73 -8.75 14.21
C ARG A 77 15.13 -10.12 13.68
N ALA A 78 15.74 -10.23 12.52
CA ALA A 78 16.33 -11.47 11.98
C ALA A 78 17.61 -11.89 12.71
N GLY A 79 18.36 -10.93 13.28
CA GLY A 79 19.68 -11.15 13.87
C GLY A 79 20.78 -11.28 12.82
N THR A 80 20.51 -10.93 11.56
CA THR A 80 21.47 -10.96 10.45
C THR A 80 21.00 -10.08 9.29
N VAL A 81 21.94 -9.46 8.57
CA VAL A 81 21.64 -8.75 7.31
C VAL A 81 21.35 -9.71 6.15
N GLN A 82 21.67 -11.00 6.29
CA GLN A 82 21.40 -12.01 5.26
C GLN A 82 19.91 -12.29 5.04
N THR A 83 19.02 -11.70 5.83
CA THR A 83 17.59 -11.64 5.51
C THR A 83 17.35 -10.99 4.13
N PHE A 84 18.25 -10.12 3.67
CA PHE A 84 18.18 -9.48 2.35
C PHE A 84 18.94 -10.26 1.25
N HIS A 85 19.22 -11.54 1.45
CA HIS A 85 19.99 -12.31 0.48
C HIS A 85 19.29 -12.34 -0.88
N GLY A 86 20.03 -12.01 -1.95
CA GLY A 86 19.51 -12.02 -3.33
C GLY A 86 18.65 -10.82 -3.71
N ILE A 87 18.50 -9.80 -2.84
CA ILE A 87 17.70 -8.63 -3.17
C ILE A 87 18.39 -7.74 -4.21
N THR A 88 17.63 -7.28 -5.20
CA THR A 88 18.06 -6.31 -6.23
C THR A 88 17.55 -4.91 -5.93
N ALA A 89 18.03 -3.89 -6.64
CA ALA A 89 17.51 -2.52 -6.56
C ALA A 89 16.00 -2.46 -6.88
N THR A 90 15.55 -3.25 -7.85
CA THR A 90 14.11 -3.42 -8.15
C THR A 90 13.36 -4.03 -6.97
N GLY A 91 13.94 -5.05 -6.32
CA GLY A 91 13.36 -5.64 -5.12
C GLY A 91 13.24 -4.64 -3.97
N LEU A 92 14.25 -3.77 -3.78
CA LEU A 92 14.22 -2.71 -2.77
C LEU A 92 13.13 -1.67 -3.06
N ARG A 93 12.90 -1.30 -4.33
CA ARG A 93 11.77 -0.44 -4.73
C ARG A 93 10.43 -1.08 -4.38
N GLN A 94 10.25 -2.35 -4.73
CA GLN A 94 9.02 -3.07 -4.40
C GLN A 94 8.79 -3.18 -2.89
N LEU A 95 9.84 -3.39 -2.07
CA LEU A 95 9.73 -3.35 -0.60
C LEU A 95 9.31 -1.98 -0.09
N HIS A 96 9.86 -0.92 -0.66
CA HIS A 96 9.50 0.45 -0.33
C HIS A 96 8.02 0.71 -0.67
N ASP A 97 7.56 0.26 -1.83
CA ASP A 97 6.17 0.39 -2.27
C ASP A 97 5.22 -0.44 -1.40
N LEU A 98 5.61 -1.65 -1.00
CA LEU A 98 4.86 -2.47 -0.04
C LEU A 98 4.75 -1.81 1.34
N HIS A 99 5.82 -1.17 1.80
CA HIS A 99 5.80 -0.41 3.04
C HIS A 99 4.81 0.78 2.97
N ILE A 100 4.80 1.50 1.85
CA ILE A 100 3.84 2.58 1.59
C ILE A 100 2.42 2.03 1.47
N TYR A 101 2.24 0.93 0.74
CA TYR A 101 0.96 0.27 0.54
C TYR A 101 0.33 -0.10 1.89
N ARG A 102 1.05 -0.82 2.77
CA ARG A 102 0.56 -1.16 4.12
C ARG A 102 0.14 0.10 4.88
N LYS A 103 0.96 1.15 4.85
CA LYS A 103 0.69 2.40 5.57
C LYS A 103 -0.60 3.08 5.09
N LYS A 104 -0.89 3.05 3.78
CA LYS A 104 -2.11 3.63 3.22
C LYS A 104 -3.38 2.88 3.67
N ARG A 105 -3.31 1.57 3.89
CA ARG A 105 -4.46 0.72 4.24
C ARG A 105 -4.93 0.85 5.68
N TYR A 106 -4.09 1.35 6.57
CA TYR A 106 -4.46 1.45 7.99
C TYR A 106 -5.29 2.70 8.31
N GLY A 107 -5.45 3.65 7.37
CA GLY A 107 -5.83 5.01 7.75
C GLY A 107 -4.73 5.64 8.61
N TRP A 108 -4.74 6.96 8.79
CA TRP A 108 -3.83 7.59 9.74
C TRP A 108 -4.47 7.48 11.13
N VAL A 109 -4.15 6.41 11.88
CA VAL A 109 -4.70 6.17 13.22
C VAL A 109 -3.81 6.82 14.29
N ASP A 110 -4.45 7.54 15.22
CA ASP A 110 -3.82 8.41 16.23
C ASP A 110 -3.18 7.66 17.41
N GLY A 111 -3.55 6.41 17.64
CA GLY A 111 -2.93 5.56 18.66
C GLY A 111 -1.67 4.90 18.11
N GLY A 112 -0.53 5.59 18.22
CA GLY A 112 0.74 5.23 17.59
C GLY A 112 1.05 3.73 17.51
N HIS A 113 1.43 3.27 16.31
CA HIS A 113 2.17 2.04 15.92
C HIS A 113 1.93 0.70 16.67
N GLY A 114 0.94 0.58 17.56
CA GLY A 114 0.86 -0.51 18.54
C GLY A 114 -0.25 -1.52 18.30
N LYS A 115 -1.21 -1.24 17.41
CA LYS A 115 -2.35 -2.13 17.12
C LYS A 115 -2.72 -2.13 15.63
N ASP A 116 -1.70 -2.11 14.77
CA ASP A 116 -1.89 -2.13 13.32
C ASP A 116 -2.79 -3.32 12.93
N MET A 117 -3.91 -3.07 12.26
CA MET A 117 -4.83 -4.12 11.77
C MET A 117 -4.13 -4.99 10.71
N PHE A 118 -3.17 -4.38 10.01
CA PHE A 118 -2.40 -5.00 8.95
C PHE A 118 -0.90 -4.99 9.28
N HIS A 119 -0.25 -6.13 9.10
CA HIS A 119 1.20 -6.28 9.23
C HIS A 119 1.82 -6.59 7.86
N LEU A 120 3.10 -6.25 7.68
CA LEU A 120 3.92 -6.93 6.67
C LEU A 120 4.30 -8.30 7.23
N CYS A 121 3.57 -9.30 6.77
CA CYS A 121 3.73 -10.71 7.12
C CYS A 121 4.79 -11.32 6.21
N HIS A 122 5.70 -12.12 6.79
CA HIS A 122 6.56 -12.96 5.98
C HIS A 122 5.85 -14.28 5.70
N VAL A 123 5.99 -14.82 4.49
CA VAL A 123 5.54 -16.18 4.14
C VAL A 123 6.32 -17.20 4.98
N GLN A 124 7.64 -17.24 4.80
CA GLN A 124 8.54 -17.95 5.70
C GLN A 124 8.90 -17.07 6.92
N PRO A 125 8.83 -17.57 8.16
CA PRO A 125 9.05 -16.73 9.34
C PRO A 125 10.44 -16.11 9.34
N LEU A 126 10.51 -14.80 9.67
CA LEU A 126 11.78 -14.05 9.77
C LEU A 126 12.79 -14.73 10.70
N LYS A 127 12.30 -15.40 11.75
CA LYS A 127 13.06 -16.32 12.60
C LYS A 127 12.28 -17.62 12.76
N GLY A 128 12.61 -18.63 11.98
CA GLY A 128 12.01 -19.95 12.09
C GLY A 128 12.39 -20.66 13.38
N ARG A 129 11.50 -21.53 13.88
CA ARG A 129 11.77 -22.39 15.05
C ARG A 129 12.90 -23.40 14.82
N ASP A 130 13.11 -23.77 13.58
CA ASP A 130 14.21 -24.60 13.08
C ASP A 130 15.53 -23.82 12.92
N GLY A 131 15.52 -22.53 13.23
CA GLY A 131 16.66 -21.65 13.00
C GLY A 131 16.83 -21.23 11.54
N SER A 132 15.83 -21.40 10.68
CA SER A 132 15.84 -20.72 9.38
C SER A 132 15.60 -19.21 9.53
N THR A 133 15.92 -18.44 8.50
CA THR A 133 15.64 -17.01 8.41
C THR A 133 14.89 -16.76 7.11
N GLY A 134 13.59 -16.49 7.19
CA GLY A 134 12.80 -16.05 6.05
C GLY A 134 13.38 -14.78 5.43
N LEU A 135 13.46 -14.74 4.10
CA LEU A 135 14.05 -13.60 3.39
C LEU A 135 13.11 -12.39 3.42
N THR A 136 13.67 -11.19 3.53
CA THR A 136 12.95 -9.92 3.42
C THR A 136 12.96 -9.48 1.96
N THR A 137 12.21 -10.19 1.13
CA THR A 137 12.05 -9.94 -0.31
C THR A 137 10.57 -9.72 -0.66
N PRO A 138 10.23 -9.04 -1.77
CA PRO A 138 8.85 -8.70 -2.13
C PRO A 138 7.92 -9.89 -2.36
N ASP A 139 8.47 -11.02 -2.80
CA ASP A 139 7.79 -12.30 -3.02
C ASP A 139 7.60 -13.12 -1.73
N ASN A 140 8.38 -12.82 -0.68
CA ASN A 140 8.27 -13.47 0.62
C ASN A 140 7.55 -12.61 1.67
N LEU A 141 7.02 -11.44 1.27
CA LEU A 141 6.33 -10.49 2.13
C LEU A 141 4.97 -10.11 1.56
N PHE A 142 3.95 -10.01 2.41
CA PHE A 142 2.62 -9.51 2.03
C PHE A 142 1.98 -8.69 3.15
N THR A 143 1.04 -7.82 2.80
CA THR A 143 0.20 -7.13 3.78
C THR A 143 -0.91 -8.04 4.27
N GLY A 144 -0.74 -8.64 5.46
CA GLY A 144 -1.71 -9.57 6.04
C GLY A 144 -2.38 -9.01 7.30
N ILE A 145 -3.37 -9.73 7.82
CA ILE A 145 -4.09 -9.36 9.03
C ILE A 145 -3.23 -9.68 10.25
N ALA A 146 -3.04 -8.68 11.11
CA ALA A 146 -2.15 -8.76 12.27
C ALA A 146 -2.51 -9.90 13.23
N LYS A 147 -3.81 -10.04 13.56
CA LYS A 147 -4.31 -11.10 14.46
C LYS A 147 -3.96 -12.49 13.94
N LEU A 148 -4.20 -12.76 12.66
CA LEU A 148 -3.94 -14.05 12.03
C LEU A 148 -2.44 -14.34 11.94
N ASN A 149 -1.62 -13.32 11.64
CA ASN A 149 -0.17 -13.45 11.61
C ASN A 149 0.39 -13.79 13.02
N GLN A 150 -0.09 -13.12 14.05
CA GLN A 150 0.28 -13.40 15.44
C GLN A 150 -0.12 -14.81 15.87
N GLN A 151 -1.31 -15.28 15.48
CA GLN A 151 -1.77 -16.64 15.75
C GLN A 151 -0.92 -17.70 15.05
N HIS A 152 -0.50 -17.45 13.81
CA HIS A 152 0.41 -18.33 13.09
C HIS A 152 1.79 -18.42 13.77
N SER A 153 2.30 -17.28 14.26
CA SER A 153 3.58 -17.15 14.95
C SER A 153 4.76 -17.58 14.05
N ASN A 154 5.88 -17.98 14.65
CA ASN A 154 7.12 -18.35 13.95
C ASN A 154 7.11 -19.81 13.44
N LYS A 155 5.94 -20.36 13.12
CA LYS A 155 5.85 -21.73 12.60
C LYS A 155 6.41 -21.75 11.18
N PRO A 156 7.27 -22.71 10.82
CA PRO A 156 7.67 -22.87 9.43
C PRO A 156 6.45 -23.25 8.58
N VAL A 157 6.48 -22.84 7.32
CA VAL A 157 5.45 -23.17 6.33
C VAL A 157 5.99 -24.21 5.35
N ASN A 158 5.19 -24.58 4.36
CA ASN A 158 5.59 -25.60 3.39
C ASN A 158 6.86 -25.21 2.63
N ILE A 159 7.69 -26.20 2.27
CA ILE A 159 8.96 -25.99 1.56
C ILE A 159 8.81 -25.34 0.18
N TRP A 160 7.62 -25.48 -0.44
CA TRP A 160 7.30 -24.92 -1.74
C TRP A 160 6.83 -23.46 -1.66
N ALA A 161 6.74 -22.88 -0.47
CA ALA A 161 6.27 -21.51 -0.27
C ALA A 161 7.32 -20.63 0.40
N GLY A 162 7.51 -19.44 -0.17
CA GLY A 162 8.39 -18.42 0.37
C GLY A 162 9.87 -18.80 0.37
N ALA A 163 10.72 -17.78 0.41
CA ALA A 163 12.16 -17.96 0.44
C ALA A 163 12.70 -17.90 1.87
N SER A 164 13.59 -18.83 2.23
CA SER A 164 14.28 -18.83 3.51
C SER A 164 15.74 -19.24 3.38
N LEU A 165 16.55 -18.79 4.31
CA LEU A 165 17.94 -19.17 4.46
C LEU A 165 18.08 -20.17 5.62
N PRO A 166 18.59 -21.39 5.39
CA PRO A 166 18.79 -22.36 6.47
C PRO A 166 19.88 -21.89 7.44
N ALA A 167 19.82 -22.38 8.68
CA ALA A 167 20.77 -22.01 9.73
C ALA A 167 22.23 -22.22 9.31
N THR A 168 22.50 -23.31 8.58
CA THR A 168 23.83 -23.72 8.10
C THR A 168 24.42 -22.79 7.03
N ALA A 169 23.57 -22.08 6.27
CA ALA A 169 24.01 -21.15 5.23
C ALA A 169 24.31 -19.73 5.78
N ARG A 170 24.06 -19.49 7.07
CA ARG A 170 24.32 -18.20 7.72
C ARG A 170 25.81 -18.02 8.03
N LYS A 171 26.37 -16.92 7.56
CA LYS A 171 27.77 -16.53 7.76
C LYS A 171 27.87 -15.59 8.94
N ARG A 172 28.68 -15.97 9.94
CA ARG A 172 28.86 -15.21 11.19
C ARG A 172 29.22 -13.73 11.01
N LYS A 173 29.98 -13.39 9.94
CA LYS A 173 30.38 -12.01 9.65
C LYS A 173 29.20 -11.05 9.37
N TRP A 174 28.02 -11.60 9.04
CA TRP A 174 26.82 -10.84 8.74
C TRP A 174 25.78 -10.90 9.87
N ASN A 175 26.17 -11.41 11.04
CA ASN A 175 25.29 -11.45 12.21
C ASN A 175 25.17 -10.05 12.82
N ILE A 176 23.98 -9.75 13.34
CA ILE A 176 23.70 -8.53 14.08
C ILE A 176 23.54 -8.90 15.55
N THR A 177 24.31 -8.26 16.42
CA THR A 177 24.17 -8.40 17.87
C THR A 177 23.17 -7.38 18.43
N LYS A 178 22.69 -7.58 19.67
CA LYS A 178 21.68 -6.69 20.26
C LYS A 178 22.24 -5.31 20.60
N GLU A 179 23.56 -5.24 20.77
CA GLU A 179 24.32 -4.06 21.18
C GLU A 179 24.62 -3.12 19.99
N MET A 180 24.49 -3.62 18.75
CA MET A 180 24.78 -2.82 17.56
C MET A 180 23.82 -1.63 17.43
N THR A 181 24.39 -0.45 17.21
CA THR A 181 23.62 0.77 16.91
C THR A 181 22.98 0.67 15.53
N ARG A 182 21.95 1.49 15.25
CA ARG A 182 21.31 1.50 13.92
C ARG A 182 22.28 1.85 12.81
N ASP A 183 23.22 2.75 13.09
CA ASP A 183 24.25 3.18 12.13
C ASP A 183 25.19 2.02 11.80
N GLN A 184 25.61 1.25 12.81
CA GLN A 184 26.44 0.05 12.60
C GLN A 184 25.69 -1.02 11.80
N VAL A 185 24.40 -1.22 12.07
CA VAL A 185 23.57 -2.16 11.30
C VAL A 185 23.39 -1.67 9.86
N LEU A 186 23.15 -0.38 9.65
CA LEU A 186 23.04 0.21 8.32
C LEU A 186 24.35 0.07 7.53
N GLN A 187 25.50 0.28 8.17
CA GLN A 187 26.79 0.06 7.54
C GLN A 187 26.96 -1.41 7.11
N THR A 188 26.70 -2.35 8.03
CA THR A 188 26.77 -3.79 7.75
C THR A 188 25.83 -4.20 6.61
N LEU A 189 24.65 -3.56 6.55
CA LEU A 189 23.66 -3.79 5.50
C LEU A 189 24.13 -3.20 4.17
N ALA A 190 24.68 -1.99 4.16
CA ALA A 190 25.26 -1.37 2.97
C ALA A 190 26.42 -2.20 2.41
N ASP A 191 27.26 -2.76 3.29
CA ASP A 191 28.36 -3.65 2.90
C ASP A 191 27.85 -5.00 2.34
N PHE A 192 26.70 -5.49 2.82
CA PHE A 192 26.12 -6.76 2.38
C PHE A 192 25.36 -6.64 1.05
N ILE A 193 24.49 -5.63 0.91
CA ILE A 193 23.68 -5.40 -0.30
C ILE A 193 24.55 -4.77 -1.40
N GLY A 194 25.51 -3.92 -1.02
CA GLY A 194 26.46 -3.29 -1.93
C GLY A 194 25.78 -2.38 -2.96
N PRO A 195 26.12 -2.52 -4.26
CA PRO A 195 25.73 -1.56 -5.31
C PRO A 195 24.22 -1.50 -5.57
N GLU A 196 23.47 -2.55 -5.22
CA GLU A 196 22.01 -2.58 -5.38
C GLU A 196 21.34 -1.55 -4.46
N LEU A 197 21.87 -1.33 -3.25
CA LEU A 197 21.38 -0.29 -2.35
C LEU A 197 21.67 1.10 -2.92
N ASP A 198 22.86 1.29 -3.48
CA ASP A 198 23.28 2.58 -4.05
C ASP A 198 22.43 2.94 -5.27
N THR A 199 22.17 1.96 -6.13
CA THR A 199 21.31 2.10 -7.31
C THR A 199 19.88 2.46 -6.91
N PHE A 200 19.29 1.71 -5.97
CA PHE A 200 17.99 2.05 -5.40
C PHE A 200 17.94 3.47 -4.85
N LEU A 201 18.92 3.84 -4.02
CA LEU A 201 18.96 5.16 -3.40
C LEU A 201 19.20 6.29 -4.40
N ASP A 202 19.90 6.05 -5.50
CA ASP A 202 20.10 7.06 -6.53
C ASP A 202 18.84 7.29 -7.37
N GLU A 203 18.14 6.21 -7.72
CA GLU A 203 16.93 6.19 -8.55
C GLU A 203 15.67 6.67 -7.82
N LEU A 204 15.67 6.75 -6.49
CA LEU A 204 14.55 7.35 -5.75
C LEU A 204 14.29 8.80 -6.20
N ASP A 205 13.09 9.08 -6.70
CA ASP A 205 12.68 10.44 -7.08
C ASP A 205 12.80 11.39 -5.88
N LYS A 206 12.23 10.98 -4.75
CA LYS A 206 12.21 11.74 -3.49
C LYS A 206 12.44 10.81 -2.32
N MET A 207 13.31 11.23 -1.39
CA MET A 207 13.45 10.52 -0.14
C MET A 207 12.15 10.62 0.67
N PRO A 208 11.72 9.52 1.32
CA PRO A 208 10.60 9.56 2.26
C PRO A 208 10.83 10.63 3.33
N GLN A 209 9.73 11.24 3.77
CA GLN A 209 9.76 12.24 4.84
C GLN A 209 10.38 11.65 6.12
N ARG A 210 10.97 12.53 6.93
CA ARG A 210 11.42 12.13 8.28
C ARG A 210 10.25 11.58 9.08
N THR A 211 10.53 10.71 10.04
CA THR A 211 9.51 10.21 10.97
C THR A 211 8.76 11.37 11.62
N PHE A 212 7.49 11.15 11.97
CA PHE A 212 6.66 12.17 12.63
C PHE A 212 7.37 12.77 13.85
N ARG A 213 7.99 11.91 14.67
CA ARG A 213 8.78 12.27 15.84
C ARG A 213 9.90 13.28 15.53
N LEU A 214 10.76 12.99 14.53
CA LEU A 214 11.86 13.89 14.16
C LEU A 214 11.35 15.19 13.51
N ARG A 215 10.24 15.15 12.78
CA ARG A 215 9.60 16.37 12.27
C ARG A 215 9.06 17.23 13.41
N LEU A 216 8.40 16.62 14.38
CA LEU A 216 7.85 17.30 15.55
C LEU A 216 8.96 17.90 16.43
N ALA A 217 10.03 17.16 16.69
CA ALA A 217 11.22 17.67 17.38
C ALA A 217 11.78 18.92 16.70
N LYS A 218 11.90 18.91 15.36
CA LYS A 218 12.35 20.09 14.60
C LYS A 218 11.36 21.26 14.66
N THR A 219 10.06 20.99 14.64
CA THR A 219 9.02 22.01 14.80
C THR A 219 9.14 22.70 16.16
N VAL A 220 9.22 21.92 17.25
CA VAL A 220 9.38 22.42 18.62
C VAL A 220 10.66 23.24 18.76
N PHE A 221 11.77 22.73 18.20
CA PHE A 221 13.06 23.41 18.19
C PHE A 221 13.01 24.76 17.47
N ASN A 222 12.28 24.87 16.37
CA ASN A 222 12.16 26.12 15.62
C ASN A 222 11.23 27.12 16.31
N GLN A 223 10.19 26.62 17.01
CA GLN A 223 9.20 27.45 17.71
C GLN A 223 9.72 28.04 19.02
N GLN A 224 10.74 27.43 19.65
CA GLN A 224 11.29 27.95 20.92
C GLN A 224 11.97 29.33 20.78
N SER A 225 12.31 29.73 19.56
CA SER A 225 12.90 31.03 19.24
C SER A 225 11.89 32.01 18.62
N ASN A 226 10.61 31.63 18.57
CA ASN A 226 9.55 32.45 17.99
C ASN A 226 8.79 33.19 19.09
N GLU A 227 8.79 34.52 19.04
CA GLU A 227 8.11 35.39 20.02
C GLU A 227 6.57 35.22 20.04
N LEU A 228 5.99 34.64 18.98
CA LEU A 228 4.56 34.36 18.87
C LEU A 228 4.13 33.04 19.53
N CYS A 229 5.07 32.27 20.08
CA CYS A 229 4.80 31.00 20.75
C CYS A 229 5.02 31.12 22.26
N GLU A 230 4.27 30.34 23.05
CA GLU A 230 4.47 30.30 24.49
C GLU A 230 5.87 29.75 24.83
N PRO A 231 6.60 30.35 25.79
CA PRO A 231 7.92 29.91 26.16
C PRO A 231 7.86 28.53 26.84
N LEU A 232 8.83 27.69 26.51
CA LEU A 232 9.05 26.44 27.23
C LEU A 232 9.77 26.69 28.57
N ASP A 233 9.79 25.67 29.43
CA ASP A 233 10.49 25.69 30.72
C ASP A 233 12.00 25.96 30.57
N ARG A 234 12.59 25.51 29.46
CA ARG A 234 13.98 25.78 29.08
C ARG A 234 14.16 25.73 27.57
N LEU A 235 15.31 26.20 27.10
CA LEU A 235 15.76 26.00 25.73
C LEU A 235 16.33 24.59 25.56
N TYR A 236 15.76 23.85 24.62
CA TYR A 236 16.20 22.49 24.31
C TYR A 236 17.10 22.48 23.07
N THR A 237 18.14 21.66 23.12
CA THR A 237 18.92 21.36 21.92
C THR A 237 18.14 20.41 21.00
N LEU A 238 18.42 20.46 19.69
CA LEU A 238 17.77 19.56 18.74
C LEU A 238 18.03 18.08 19.09
N ALA A 239 19.24 17.75 19.55
CA ALA A 239 19.60 16.39 19.94
C ALA A 239 18.80 15.89 21.15
N GLU A 240 18.55 16.74 22.16
CA GLU A 240 17.67 16.40 23.28
C GLU A 240 16.25 16.12 22.79
N LEU A 241 15.67 17.00 21.97
CA LEU A 241 14.31 16.81 21.42
C LEU A 241 14.22 15.55 20.54
N GLU A 242 15.25 15.26 19.75
CA GLU A 242 15.33 14.06 18.93
C GLU A 242 15.54 12.78 19.75
N SER A 243 15.73 12.84 21.07
CA SER A 243 15.77 11.69 21.97
C SER A 243 14.44 11.44 22.71
N LEU A 244 13.58 12.46 22.79
CA LEU A 244 12.29 12.40 23.49
C LEU A 244 11.28 11.48 22.79
N LYS A 245 10.30 11.00 23.57
CA LYS A 245 9.16 10.22 23.07
C LYS A 245 8.18 11.11 22.30
N VAL A 246 7.32 10.48 21.50
CA VAL A 246 6.35 11.23 20.68
C VAL A 246 5.38 12.01 21.55
N GLU A 247 4.93 11.42 22.65
CA GLU A 247 3.96 12.00 23.58
C GLU A 247 4.54 13.24 24.29
N GLU A 248 5.81 13.17 24.69
CA GLU A 248 6.54 14.28 25.30
C GLU A 248 6.69 15.45 24.30
N LEU A 249 7.07 15.14 23.06
CA LEU A 249 7.17 16.15 22.00
C LEU A 249 5.82 16.77 21.64
N GLN A 250 4.73 15.99 21.69
CA GLN A 250 3.37 16.49 21.48
C GLN A 250 2.95 17.43 22.60
N MET A 251 3.32 17.13 23.85
CA MET A 251 3.07 18.00 24.98
C MET A 251 3.83 19.33 24.86
N LEU A 252 5.13 19.29 24.54
CA LEU A 252 5.94 20.50 24.33
C LEU A 252 5.35 21.38 23.19
N ASN A 253 4.95 20.75 22.08
CA ASN A 253 4.31 21.47 20.98
C ASN A 253 2.91 22.02 21.37
N ALA A 254 2.17 21.35 22.25
CA ALA A 254 0.88 21.86 22.75
C ALA A 254 1.08 23.09 23.64
N ILE A 255 2.08 23.06 24.53
CA ILE A 255 2.47 24.20 25.37
C ILE A 255 2.80 25.41 24.50
N GLN A 256 3.68 25.26 23.51
CA GLN A 256 4.07 26.36 22.58
C GLN A 256 2.89 26.93 21.78
N GLN A 257 1.80 26.17 21.62
CA GLN A 257 0.56 26.60 20.95
C GLN A 257 -0.48 27.18 21.94
N GLY A 258 -0.15 27.37 23.21
CA GLY A 258 -1.06 27.87 24.24
C GLY A 258 -2.17 26.88 24.61
N ARG A 259 -1.97 25.57 24.38
CA ARG A 259 -2.97 24.52 24.66
C ARG A 259 -2.60 23.77 25.93
N ALA A 260 -3.58 23.59 26.82
CA ALA A 260 -3.41 22.85 28.08
C ALA A 260 -3.37 21.32 27.90
N SER A 261 -3.67 20.82 26.70
CA SER A 261 -3.67 19.39 26.39
C SER A 261 -3.20 19.14 24.96
N ILE A 262 -2.68 17.93 24.74
CA ILE A 262 -2.38 17.43 23.41
C ILE A 262 -3.71 17.43 22.64
N ALA A 263 -3.79 18.22 21.57
CA ALA A 263 -4.91 18.12 20.66
C ALA A 263 -4.98 16.67 20.20
N SER A 264 -6.12 16.00 20.43
CA SER A 264 -6.40 14.77 19.70
C SER A 264 -6.18 15.11 18.24
N PHE A 265 -5.21 14.46 17.60
CA PHE A 265 -5.00 14.66 16.19
C PHE A 265 -6.33 14.28 15.55
N GLY A 266 -7.03 15.26 14.97
CA GLY A 266 -8.26 14.96 14.26
C GLY A 266 -7.85 14.09 13.09
N ALA A 267 -8.27 12.83 13.10
CA ALA A 267 -8.06 11.89 12.00
C ALA A 267 -8.50 12.55 10.69
N THR A 268 -7.54 13.20 10.03
CA THR A 268 -7.66 13.67 8.64
C THR A 268 -7.42 12.49 7.68
N GLY A 269 -7.10 11.32 8.21
CA GLY A 269 -6.91 10.08 7.48
C GLY A 269 -8.22 9.32 7.28
N GLY A 270 -8.48 8.88 6.04
CA GLY A 270 -9.62 8.05 5.70
C GLY A 270 -9.70 6.76 6.53
N LYS A 271 -10.90 6.15 6.51
CA LYS A 271 -11.17 4.88 7.20
C LYS A 271 -10.16 3.80 6.79
N PRO A 272 -9.76 2.89 7.71
CA PRO A 272 -8.92 1.75 7.34
C PRO A 272 -9.62 0.93 6.25
N ASP A 273 -8.83 0.36 5.35
CA ASP A 273 -9.33 -0.50 4.27
C ASP A 273 -9.87 -1.82 4.83
N SER A 274 -10.70 -2.51 4.08
CA SER A 274 -11.27 -3.76 4.53
C SER A 274 -10.25 -4.90 4.50
N LYS A 275 -10.42 -5.85 5.42
CA LYS A 275 -9.61 -7.09 5.46
C LYS A 275 -9.65 -7.83 4.13
N LEU A 276 -10.85 -7.99 3.56
CA LEU A 276 -11.06 -8.70 2.31
C LEU A 276 -10.44 -7.96 1.11
N GLY A 277 -10.54 -6.62 1.08
CA GLY A 277 -9.94 -5.79 0.05
C GLY A 277 -8.40 -5.84 0.04
N VAL A 278 -7.78 -5.81 1.22
CA VAL A 278 -6.32 -5.98 1.34
C VAL A 278 -5.87 -7.37 0.90
N LEU A 279 -6.59 -8.41 1.32
CA LEU A 279 -6.28 -9.78 0.89
C LEU A 279 -6.47 -9.97 -0.61
N HIS A 280 -7.50 -9.36 -1.22
CA HIS A 280 -7.68 -9.35 -2.67
C HIS A 280 -6.47 -8.75 -3.40
N ASP A 281 -6.07 -7.53 -3.03
CA ASP A 281 -4.92 -6.86 -3.66
C ASP A 281 -3.63 -7.69 -3.56
N GLU A 282 -3.39 -8.29 -2.39
CA GLU A 282 -2.21 -9.12 -2.17
C GLU A 282 -2.28 -10.46 -2.92
N LEU A 283 -3.47 -11.09 -3.04
CA LEU A 283 -3.66 -12.31 -3.85
C LEU A 283 -3.43 -12.02 -5.35
N VAL A 284 -3.91 -10.89 -5.85
CA VAL A 284 -3.61 -10.43 -7.22
C VAL A 284 -2.11 -10.24 -7.41
N ARG A 285 -1.45 -9.56 -6.47
CA ARG A 285 -0.01 -9.34 -6.55
C ARG A 285 0.80 -10.63 -6.47
N PHE A 286 0.48 -11.51 -5.52
CA PHE A 286 1.19 -12.78 -5.33
C PHE A 286 1.00 -13.71 -6.52
N SER A 287 -0.19 -13.78 -7.09
CA SER A 287 -0.43 -14.58 -8.30
C SER A 287 0.33 -14.07 -9.54
N ALA A 288 0.74 -12.80 -9.55
CA ALA A 288 1.58 -12.22 -10.60
C ALA A 288 3.10 -12.35 -10.33
N VAL A 289 3.53 -12.30 -9.06
CA VAL A 289 4.95 -12.27 -8.68
C VAL A 289 5.53 -13.66 -8.40
N LEU A 290 4.73 -14.59 -7.88
CA LEU A 290 5.20 -15.93 -7.58
C LEU A 290 5.46 -16.74 -8.85
N SER A 291 6.47 -17.60 -8.81
CA SER A 291 6.71 -18.62 -9.82
C SER A 291 5.55 -19.62 -9.90
N GLU A 292 5.44 -20.33 -11.02
CA GLU A 292 4.49 -21.43 -11.16
C GLU A 292 4.70 -22.49 -10.08
N GLY A 293 3.59 -23.03 -9.57
CA GLY A 293 3.57 -24.01 -8.49
C GLY A 293 2.47 -23.77 -7.46
N GLN A 294 2.41 -24.66 -6.48
CA GLN A 294 1.29 -24.76 -5.54
C GLN A 294 0.97 -23.46 -4.78
N HIS A 295 1.97 -22.63 -4.48
CA HIS A 295 1.74 -21.35 -3.78
C HIS A 295 0.96 -20.37 -4.65
N ARG A 296 1.36 -20.24 -5.92
CA ARG A 296 0.67 -19.41 -6.90
C ARG A 296 -0.75 -19.94 -7.16
N ASP A 297 -0.89 -21.25 -7.30
CA ASP A 297 -2.18 -21.91 -7.55
C ASP A 297 -3.16 -21.71 -6.39
N ASN A 298 -2.68 -21.83 -5.15
CA ASN A 298 -3.48 -21.54 -3.96
C ASN A 298 -3.92 -20.07 -3.90
N CYS A 299 -3.05 -19.13 -4.27
CA CYS A 299 -3.39 -17.71 -4.34
C CYS A 299 -4.44 -17.43 -5.44
N LEU A 300 -4.27 -18.00 -6.63
CA LEU A 300 -5.23 -17.89 -7.74
C LEU A 300 -6.59 -18.48 -7.36
N PHE A 301 -6.60 -19.66 -6.75
CA PHE A 301 -7.82 -20.31 -6.28
C PHE A 301 -8.56 -19.44 -5.25
N MET A 302 -7.86 -18.95 -4.22
CA MET A 302 -8.49 -18.10 -3.20
C MET A 302 -8.93 -16.74 -3.75
N LEU A 303 -8.24 -16.19 -4.75
CA LEU A 303 -8.63 -14.93 -5.39
C LEU A 303 -10.04 -15.02 -5.98
N LYS A 304 -10.39 -16.14 -6.62
CA LYS A 304 -11.72 -16.40 -7.19
C LYS A 304 -12.81 -16.33 -6.11
N LEU A 305 -12.61 -17.03 -5.00
CA LEU A 305 -13.55 -17.06 -3.88
C LEU A 305 -13.68 -15.70 -3.19
N VAL A 306 -12.56 -15.00 -3.02
CA VAL A 306 -12.52 -13.65 -2.43
C VAL A 306 -13.29 -12.65 -3.29
N ARG A 307 -13.19 -12.73 -4.63
CA ARG A 307 -13.95 -11.88 -5.55
C ARG A 307 -15.45 -12.09 -5.40
N VAL A 308 -15.93 -13.34 -5.49
CA VAL A 308 -17.37 -13.66 -5.35
C VAL A 308 -17.91 -13.21 -3.99
N MET A 309 -17.17 -13.49 -2.91
CA MET A 309 -17.57 -13.03 -1.58
C MET A 309 -17.60 -11.50 -1.50
N GLY A 310 -16.59 -10.83 -2.05
CA GLY A 310 -16.53 -9.37 -2.10
C GLY A 310 -17.70 -8.76 -2.88
N ILE A 311 -18.09 -9.37 -4.01
CA ILE A 311 -19.23 -8.94 -4.84
C ILE A 311 -20.50 -8.94 -3.98
N TYR A 312 -20.78 -10.07 -3.30
CA TYR A 312 -21.95 -10.18 -2.43
C TYR A 312 -21.93 -9.15 -1.29
N LEU A 313 -20.78 -8.94 -0.65
CA LEU A 313 -20.65 -7.97 0.44
C LEU A 313 -20.82 -6.53 -0.02
N ALA A 314 -20.35 -6.20 -1.23
CA ALA A 314 -20.54 -4.90 -1.84
C ALA A 314 -22.02 -4.64 -2.15
N GLN A 315 -22.71 -5.65 -2.71
CA GLN A 315 -24.15 -5.60 -3.01
C GLN A 315 -25.00 -5.28 -1.77
N ILE A 316 -24.69 -5.88 -0.61
CA ILE A 316 -25.44 -5.63 0.64
C ILE A 316 -24.94 -4.40 1.42
N GLY A 317 -23.95 -3.67 0.88
CA GLY A 317 -23.43 -2.45 1.50
C GLY A 317 -22.61 -2.67 2.79
N ARG A 318 -22.06 -3.87 3.00
CA ARG A 318 -21.21 -4.18 4.18
C ARG A 318 -19.84 -3.51 4.04
N GLU A 319 -19.23 -3.08 5.15
CA GLU A 319 -17.94 -2.37 5.11
C GLU A 319 -16.83 -3.19 4.44
N GLU A 320 -16.86 -4.52 4.59
CA GLU A 320 -15.87 -5.41 3.99
C GLU A 320 -15.92 -5.44 2.46
N GLY A 321 -17.10 -5.18 1.87
CA GLY A 321 -17.31 -5.09 0.42
C GLY A 321 -17.16 -3.67 -0.15
N LYS A 322 -17.16 -2.62 0.68
CA LYS A 322 -17.00 -1.21 0.27
C LYS A 322 -15.57 -0.82 -0.12
N ALA A 323 -14.69 -1.81 -0.31
CA ALA A 323 -13.28 -1.61 -0.56
C ALA A 323 -13.05 -1.03 -1.98
N HIS A 324 -13.02 0.30 -2.13
CA HIS A 324 -12.59 1.06 -3.33
C HIS A 324 -12.91 0.38 -4.68
N SER A 325 -14.20 0.18 -5.00
CA SER A 325 -14.70 -0.36 -6.27
C SER A 325 -14.09 -1.69 -6.76
N ARG A 326 -13.43 -2.47 -5.88
CA ARG A 326 -12.70 -3.69 -6.26
C ARG A 326 -13.59 -4.86 -6.66
N PHE A 327 -14.75 -4.95 -6.02
CA PHE A 327 -15.56 -6.15 -6.08
C PHE A 327 -16.80 -5.99 -6.94
N LEU A 328 -17.46 -4.85 -6.86
CA LEU A 328 -18.62 -4.54 -7.69
C LEU A 328 -18.49 -3.11 -8.19
N ALA A 329 -18.19 -2.96 -9.48
CA ALA A 329 -18.18 -1.66 -10.14
C ALA A 329 -19.62 -1.28 -10.46
N GLN A 330 -20.16 -0.30 -9.75
CA GLN A 330 -21.43 0.33 -10.06
C GLN A 330 -21.13 1.44 -11.07
N GLY A 331 -20.93 1.07 -12.34
CA GLY A 331 -20.87 2.03 -13.45
C GLY A 331 -22.26 2.60 -13.74
N ASN A 332 -22.63 2.69 -15.02
CA ASN A 332 -24.00 3.02 -15.44
C ASN A 332 -24.96 1.82 -15.33
N ALA A 333 -24.65 0.85 -14.46
CA ALA A 333 -25.45 -0.33 -14.24
C ALA A 333 -25.59 -0.59 -12.75
N SER A 334 -26.78 -1.02 -12.34
CA SER A 334 -27.06 -1.49 -10.99
C SER A 334 -27.35 -2.97 -11.03
N TRP A 335 -26.75 -3.74 -10.11
CA TRP A 335 -26.83 -5.18 -10.15
C TRP A 335 -26.70 -5.81 -8.76
N ALA A 336 -27.49 -6.84 -8.53
CA ALA A 336 -27.50 -7.64 -7.32
C ALA A 336 -27.44 -9.13 -7.70
N PRO A 337 -26.30 -9.61 -8.20
CA PRO A 337 -26.19 -10.95 -8.79
C PRO A 337 -26.44 -12.08 -7.83
N LEU A 338 -26.18 -11.87 -6.53
CA LEU A 338 -26.06 -12.96 -5.58
C LEU A 338 -27.15 -12.87 -4.51
N SER A 339 -27.70 -14.02 -4.14
CA SER A 339 -28.51 -14.19 -2.95
C SER A 339 -27.79 -15.09 -1.95
N TYR A 340 -28.02 -14.82 -0.66
CA TYR A 340 -27.48 -15.65 0.42
C TYR A 340 -28.54 -16.63 0.91
N LEU A 341 -28.19 -17.91 0.92
CA LEU A 341 -29.06 -19.00 1.32
C LEU A 341 -28.59 -19.60 2.64
N TYR A 342 -29.47 -19.58 3.64
CA TYR A 342 -29.27 -20.31 4.89
C TYR A 342 -30.08 -21.60 4.89
N HIS A 343 -29.38 -22.73 4.73
CA HIS A 343 -29.98 -24.06 4.59
C HIS A 343 -30.82 -24.51 5.78
N GLY A 344 -30.59 -23.98 6.98
CA GLY A 344 -31.37 -24.37 8.16
C GLY A 344 -32.82 -23.89 8.10
N GLN A 345 -33.09 -22.75 7.46
CA GLN A 345 -34.42 -22.12 7.38
C GLN A 345 -34.58 -21.27 6.11
N PRO A 346 -34.58 -21.89 4.91
CA PRO A 346 -34.38 -21.18 3.64
C PRO A 346 -35.43 -20.08 3.34
N TRP A 347 -36.64 -20.18 3.89
CA TRP A 347 -37.76 -19.29 3.54
C TRP A 347 -37.99 -18.14 4.52
N ARG A 348 -37.46 -18.20 5.75
CA ARG A 348 -37.72 -17.23 6.83
C ARG A 348 -36.59 -17.16 7.86
N THR A 349 -35.34 -17.12 7.41
CA THR A 349 -34.22 -17.00 8.34
C THR A 349 -34.23 -15.63 9.01
N ALA A 350 -34.22 -15.61 10.34
CA ALA A 350 -34.09 -14.38 11.08
C ALA A 350 -32.77 -13.65 10.73
N ALA A 351 -32.81 -12.32 10.64
CA ALA A 351 -31.67 -11.52 10.17
C ALA A 351 -30.38 -11.76 10.99
N HIS A 352 -30.49 -11.99 12.30
CA HIS A 352 -29.34 -12.28 13.16
C HIS A 352 -28.67 -13.63 12.80
N LEU A 353 -29.45 -14.68 12.49
CA LEU A 353 -28.90 -15.97 12.07
C LEU A 353 -28.18 -15.88 10.71
N LEU A 354 -28.72 -15.08 9.79
CA LEU A 354 -28.04 -14.80 8.51
C LEU A 354 -26.72 -14.06 8.74
N ALA A 355 -26.72 -13.06 9.62
CA ALA A 355 -25.52 -12.31 9.96
C ALA A 355 -24.46 -13.22 10.60
N ASP A 356 -24.87 -14.11 11.52
CA ASP A 356 -23.97 -15.04 12.21
C ASP A 356 -23.39 -16.11 11.26
N ASP A 357 -24.19 -16.72 10.38
CA ASP A 357 -23.67 -17.68 9.39
C ASP A 357 -22.79 -16.99 8.34
N LEU A 358 -23.13 -15.76 7.93
CA LEU A 358 -22.30 -14.95 7.04
C LEU A 358 -20.96 -14.59 7.69
N ASP A 359 -20.97 -14.20 8.97
CA ASP A 359 -19.74 -13.95 9.72
C ASP A 359 -18.91 -15.22 9.86
N GLY A 360 -19.57 -16.35 10.14
CA GLY A 360 -18.93 -17.67 10.19
C GLY A 360 -18.32 -18.07 8.84
N LEU A 361 -18.95 -17.75 7.70
CA LEU A 361 -18.39 -17.96 6.36
C LEU A 361 -17.17 -17.06 6.12
N LEU A 362 -17.24 -15.79 6.53
CA LEU A 362 -16.20 -14.81 6.28
C LEU A 362 -14.96 -15.05 7.18
N ASN A 363 -15.17 -15.15 8.50
CA ASN A 363 -14.14 -15.16 9.52
C ASN A 363 -13.83 -16.56 10.07
N GLY A 364 -14.70 -17.54 9.83
CA GLY A 364 -14.59 -18.89 10.37
C GLY A 364 -15.42 -19.07 11.65
N VAL A 365 -15.59 -20.32 12.06
CA VAL A 365 -16.25 -20.68 13.32
C VAL A 365 -15.21 -21.30 14.24
N TYR A 366 -15.16 -20.84 15.49
CA TYR A 366 -14.18 -21.28 16.49
C TYR A 366 -14.90 -21.79 17.74
N ASP A 367 -14.30 -22.75 18.44
CA ASP A 367 -14.78 -23.20 19.74
C ASP A 367 -14.45 -22.20 20.85
N ALA A 368 -14.98 -22.42 22.06
CA ALA A 368 -14.70 -21.59 23.23
C ALA A 368 -13.20 -21.56 23.64
N LYS A 369 -12.41 -22.52 23.15
CA LYS A 369 -10.95 -22.60 23.36
C LYS A 369 -10.17 -21.91 22.23
N GLY A 370 -10.86 -21.30 21.26
CA GLY A 370 -10.26 -20.64 20.11
C GLY A 370 -9.75 -21.58 19.02
N ARG A 371 -10.12 -22.88 19.05
CA ARG A 371 -9.80 -23.83 17.99
C ARG A 371 -10.76 -23.64 16.83
N GLU A 372 -10.21 -23.57 15.62
CA GLU A 372 -11.00 -23.46 14.40
C GLU A 372 -11.81 -24.73 14.17
N LEU A 373 -13.13 -24.59 14.11
CA LEU A 373 -14.08 -25.65 13.79
C LEU A 373 -14.41 -25.66 12.30
N LYS A 374 -14.54 -24.48 11.69
CA LYS A 374 -14.83 -24.33 10.26
C LYS A 374 -14.07 -23.13 9.69
N PRO A 375 -13.16 -23.31 8.72
CA PRO A 375 -12.37 -22.22 8.19
C PRO A 375 -13.17 -21.21 7.36
N GLY A 376 -12.93 -19.93 7.59
CA GLY A 376 -13.56 -18.83 6.85
C GLY A 376 -12.76 -18.40 5.61
N ILE A 377 -13.38 -17.59 4.74
CA ILE A 377 -12.74 -17.06 3.53
C ILE A 377 -11.52 -16.18 3.87
N VAL A 378 -11.63 -15.31 4.87
CA VAL A 378 -10.55 -14.41 5.30
C VAL A 378 -9.33 -15.17 5.84
N PRO A 379 -9.45 -16.08 6.82
CA PRO A 379 -8.30 -16.84 7.29
C PRO A 379 -7.70 -17.75 6.21
N MET A 380 -8.52 -18.34 5.31
CA MET A 380 -8.01 -19.16 4.21
C MET A 380 -7.27 -18.35 3.14
N ALA A 381 -7.75 -17.15 2.81
CA ALA A 381 -7.06 -16.25 1.90
C ALA A 381 -5.70 -15.82 2.46
N GLN A 382 -5.62 -15.53 3.76
CA GLN A 382 -4.32 -15.30 4.40
C GLN A 382 -3.46 -16.56 4.44
N ALA A 383 -4.04 -17.73 4.69
CA ALA A 383 -3.32 -19.01 4.66
C ALA A 383 -2.69 -19.27 3.27
N ALA A 384 -3.40 -18.92 2.19
CA ALA A 384 -2.87 -18.96 0.83
C ALA A 384 -1.62 -18.09 0.65
N LEU A 385 -1.73 -16.81 1.02
CA LEU A 385 -0.61 -15.87 0.96
C LEU A 385 0.57 -16.34 1.81
N GLN A 386 0.29 -16.90 2.99
CA GLN A 386 1.26 -17.46 3.92
C GLN A 386 1.90 -18.77 3.42
N GLY A 387 1.41 -19.38 2.33
CA GLY A 387 1.97 -20.62 1.80
C GLY A 387 1.53 -21.88 2.55
N LEU A 388 0.41 -21.81 3.26
CA LEU A 388 -0.17 -22.96 3.95
C LEU A 388 -1.02 -23.79 2.98
N GLY A 389 -1.23 -25.06 3.33
CA GLY A 389 -2.16 -25.92 2.60
C GLY A 389 -3.59 -25.42 2.77
N ILE A 390 -4.39 -25.53 1.70
CA ILE A 390 -5.79 -25.14 1.69
C ILE A 390 -6.60 -26.30 1.15
N ASP A 391 -7.70 -26.63 1.83
CA ASP A 391 -8.68 -27.57 1.30
C ASP A 391 -9.60 -26.85 0.32
N HIS A 392 -9.25 -26.92 -0.97
CA HIS A 392 -10.00 -26.26 -2.05
C HIS A 392 -11.46 -26.72 -2.11
N GLY A 393 -11.69 -28.03 -2.00
CA GLY A 393 -13.02 -28.62 -2.07
C GLY A 393 -13.90 -28.15 -0.92
N TYR A 394 -13.38 -28.16 0.31
CA TYR A 394 -14.14 -27.73 1.48
C TYR A 394 -14.55 -26.26 1.40
N ILE A 395 -13.60 -25.35 1.13
CA ILE A 395 -13.88 -23.91 1.20
C ILE A 395 -14.75 -23.44 0.02
N SER A 396 -14.56 -24.02 -1.18
CA SER A 396 -15.42 -23.76 -2.34
C SER A 396 -16.85 -24.23 -2.07
N ASN A 397 -17.03 -25.49 -1.63
CA ASN A 397 -18.34 -26.03 -1.29
C ASN A 397 -19.03 -25.22 -0.18
N ARG A 398 -18.26 -24.64 0.75
CA ARG A 398 -18.80 -23.81 1.81
C ARG A 398 -19.41 -22.51 1.26
N LEU A 399 -18.75 -21.89 0.28
CA LEU A 399 -19.19 -20.66 -0.39
C LEU A 399 -20.38 -20.95 -1.31
N THR A 400 -20.27 -21.94 -2.21
CA THR A 400 -21.30 -22.24 -3.23
C THR A 400 -22.59 -22.78 -2.62
N LYS A 401 -22.54 -23.42 -1.44
CA LYS A 401 -23.77 -23.75 -0.70
C LYS A 401 -24.50 -22.52 -0.20
N ARG A 402 -23.82 -21.41 0.08
CA ARG A 402 -24.42 -20.21 0.69
C ARG A 402 -24.75 -19.12 -0.31
N LEU A 403 -24.05 -19.08 -1.44
CA LEU A 403 -24.28 -18.07 -2.47
C LEU A 403 -24.86 -18.72 -3.70
N THR A 404 -25.98 -18.18 -4.17
CA THR A 404 -26.63 -18.58 -5.41
C THR A 404 -26.82 -17.37 -6.31
N VAL A 405 -26.79 -17.60 -7.62
CA VAL A 405 -27.08 -16.54 -8.60
C VAL A 405 -28.57 -16.22 -8.55
N LYS A 406 -28.90 -14.97 -8.25
CA LYS A 406 -30.27 -14.42 -8.28
C LYS A 406 -30.63 -13.93 -9.68
N THR A 407 -29.72 -13.21 -10.32
CA THR A 407 -29.88 -12.67 -11.68
C THR A 407 -28.51 -12.42 -12.29
N LEU A 408 -28.33 -12.74 -13.57
CA LEU A 408 -27.13 -12.34 -14.32
C LEU A 408 -27.31 -11.05 -15.10
N ASN A 409 -28.54 -10.56 -15.19
CA ASN A 409 -28.92 -9.44 -16.04
C ASN A 409 -28.87 -8.16 -15.19
N PRO A 410 -27.90 -7.27 -15.43
CA PRO A 410 -27.82 -6.00 -14.74
C PRO A 410 -28.89 -5.03 -15.26
N VAL A 411 -29.37 -4.14 -14.40
CA VAL A 411 -30.23 -3.02 -14.81
C VAL A 411 -29.33 -1.90 -15.31
N VAL A 412 -29.39 -1.62 -16.61
CA VAL A 412 -28.58 -0.60 -17.28
C VAL A 412 -29.31 0.74 -17.25
N ALA A 413 -28.58 1.82 -16.98
CA ALA A 413 -29.07 3.18 -17.13
C ALA A 413 -28.70 3.72 -18.51
N ALA A 414 -29.58 4.56 -19.07
CA ALA A 414 -29.24 5.34 -20.26
C ALA A 414 -28.05 6.27 -19.95
N PRO A 415 -27.17 6.51 -20.92
CA PRO A 415 -26.12 7.51 -20.74
C PRO A 415 -26.74 8.88 -20.50
N ASN A 416 -26.05 9.66 -19.68
CA ASN A 416 -26.23 11.11 -19.59
C ASN A 416 -25.10 11.82 -20.35
N ASP A 417 -25.21 13.14 -20.52
CA ASP A 417 -24.21 13.94 -21.23
C ASP A 417 -22.77 13.66 -20.75
N TRP A 418 -22.55 13.58 -19.44
CA TRP A 418 -21.21 13.38 -18.88
C TRP A 418 -20.64 11.98 -19.16
N SER A 419 -21.42 10.93 -18.95
CA SER A 419 -20.98 9.54 -19.23
C SER A 419 -20.84 9.25 -20.72
N TRP A 420 -21.62 9.93 -21.54
CA TRP A 420 -21.50 9.93 -23.00
C TRP A 420 -20.19 10.59 -23.46
N GLU A 421 -19.92 11.81 -23.00
CA GLU A 421 -18.68 12.53 -23.29
C GLU A 421 -17.45 11.77 -22.78
N ALA A 422 -17.53 11.18 -21.58
CA ALA A 422 -16.47 10.34 -21.03
C ALA A 422 -16.18 9.11 -21.89
N SER A 423 -17.15 8.67 -22.69
CA SER A 423 -17.01 7.58 -23.66
C SER A 423 -16.67 8.08 -25.07
N GLY A 424 -16.18 9.31 -25.20
CA GLY A 424 -15.79 9.89 -26.50
C GLY A 424 -16.97 10.27 -27.39
N SER A 425 -18.19 10.36 -26.84
CA SER A 425 -19.41 10.62 -27.60
C SER A 425 -19.68 9.58 -28.71
N ASP A 426 -19.41 8.31 -28.41
CA ASP A 426 -19.56 7.18 -29.32
C ASP A 426 -20.29 6.00 -28.64
N TRP A 427 -21.27 5.42 -29.34
CA TRP A 427 -22.12 4.36 -28.80
C TRP A 427 -21.39 3.04 -28.67
N LEU A 428 -20.49 2.71 -29.60
CA LEU A 428 -19.69 1.49 -29.52
C LEU A 428 -18.77 1.56 -28.30
N THR A 429 -18.08 2.68 -28.13
CA THR A 429 -17.21 2.92 -26.97
C THR A 429 -17.99 2.89 -25.66
N TYR A 430 -19.21 3.45 -25.62
CA TYR A 430 -20.07 3.37 -24.43
C TYR A 430 -20.47 1.94 -24.09
N ILE A 431 -20.87 1.15 -25.09
CA ILE A 431 -21.27 -0.25 -24.93
C ILE A 431 -20.06 -1.10 -24.49
N ASP A 432 -18.89 -0.90 -25.10
CA ASP A 432 -17.65 -1.58 -24.71
C ASP A 432 -17.28 -1.26 -23.26
N ASN A 433 -17.39 0.01 -22.84
CA ASN A 433 -17.17 0.42 -21.45
C ASN A 433 -18.18 -0.23 -20.48
N LEU A 434 -19.44 -0.37 -20.91
CA LEU A 434 -20.48 -1.04 -20.12
C LEU A 434 -20.14 -2.51 -19.91
N TYR A 435 -19.80 -3.26 -20.98
CA TYR A 435 -19.38 -4.65 -20.86
C TYR A 435 -18.10 -4.79 -20.03
N ALA A 436 -17.09 -3.97 -20.28
CA ALA A 436 -15.84 -3.98 -19.50
C ALA A 436 -16.07 -3.75 -18.00
N SER A 437 -17.11 -3.02 -17.62
CA SER A 437 -17.47 -2.82 -16.21
C SER A 437 -18.15 -4.03 -15.55
N LEU A 438 -18.82 -4.86 -16.34
CA LEU A 438 -19.61 -6.02 -15.89
C LEU A 438 -18.80 -7.32 -15.93
N GLU A 439 -17.92 -7.46 -16.93
CA GLU A 439 -17.09 -8.63 -17.21
C GLU A 439 -16.34 -9.18 -15.98
N PRO A 440 -15.69 -8.36 -15.13
CA PRO A 440 -14.99 -8.89 -13.96
C PRO A 440 -15.92 -9.64 -12.98
N THR A 441 -17.19 -9.27 -12.94
CA THR A 441 -18.19 -9.90 -12.08
C THR A 441 -18.66 -11.22 -12.68
N TRP A 442 -19.00 -11.27 -13.98
CA TRP A 442 -19.36 -12.52 -14.64
C TRP A 442 -18.22 -13.53 -14.61
N GLN A 443 -16.99 -13.10 -14.93
CA GLN A 443 -15.82 -13.98 -14.87
C GLN A 443 -15.60 -14.53 -13.46
N ALA A 444 -15.80 -13.72 -12.41
CA ALA A 444 -15.69 -14.21 -11.04
C ALA A 444 -16.75 -15.28 -10.69
N LEU A 445 -17.98 -15.14 -11.22
CA LEU A 445 -19.05 -16.13 -11.03
C LEU A 445 -18.77 -17.42 -11.79
N LEU A 446 -18.31 -17.32 -13.04
CA LEU A 446 -17.87 -18.44 -13.87
C LEU A 446 -16.71 -19.20 -13.21
N ASP A 447 -15.71 -18.48 -12.72
CA ASP A 447 -14.49 -19.02 -12.10
C ASP A 447 -14.76 -19.92 -10.89
N VAL A 448 -15.87 -19.70 -10.18
CA VAL A 448 -16.31 -20.46 -9.00
C VAL A 448 -17.39 -21.50 -9.36
N GLY A 449 -17.87 -21.51 -10.60
CA GLY A 449 -18.92 -22.42 -11.08
C GLY A 449 -20.31 -22.06 -10.57
N LEU A 450 -20.58 -20.77 -10.34
CA LEU A 450 -21.92 -20.29 -9.95
C LEU A 450 -22.85 -20.04 -11.14
N CYS A 451 -22.28 -19.88 -12.34
CA CYS A 451 -23.01 -19.79 -13.61
C CYS A 451 -22.24 -20.54 -14.72
N THR A 452 -22.89 -20.72 -15.86
CA THR A 452 -22.29 -21.31 -17.08
C THR A 452 -21.92 -20.23 -18.10
N GLU A 453 -21.05 -20.57 -19.06
CA GLU A 453 -20.69 -19.66 -20.16
C GLU A 453 -21.92 -19.24 -20.99
N GLU A 454 -22.82 -20.20 -21.26
CA GLU A 454 -24.10 -19.94 -21.96
C GLU A 454 -24.94 -18.88 -21.23
N GLN A 455 -25.05 -18.99 -19.89
CA GLN A 455 -25.78 -18.02 -19.09
C GLN A 455 -25.14 -16.62 -19.09
N VAL A 456 -23.83 -16.52 -19.28
CA VAL A 456 -23.13 -15.23 -19.41
C VAL A 456 -23.36 -14.64 -20.80
N LEU A 457 -23.38 -15.45 -21.86
CA LEU A 457 -23.75 -15.00 -23.20
C LEU A 457 -25.19 -14.47 -23.24
N ASP A 458 -26.14 -15.18 -22.62
CA ASP A 458 -27.52 -14.70 -22.48
C ASP A 458 -27.59 -13.36 -21.73
N ALA A 459 -26.75 -13.19 -20.70
CA ALA A 459 -26.65 -11.94 -19.96
C ALA A 459 -26.07 -10.80 -20.81
N HIS A 460 -25.14 -11.10 -21.73
CA HIS A 460 -24.60 -10.11 -22.65
C HIS A 460 -25.69 -9.58 -23.59
N ASP A 461 -26.54 -10.45 -24.12
CA ASP A 461 -27.66 -10.05 -24.97
C ASP A 461 -28.69 -9.23 -24.18
N ALA A 462 -28.98 -9.65 -22.94
CA ALA A 462 -29.90 -8.94 -22.05
C ALA A 462 -29.43 -7.50 -21.71
N VAL A 463 -28.12 -7.25 -21.66
CA VAL A 463 -27.55 -5.91 -21.43
C VAL A 463 -27.95 -4.94 -22.54
N LEU A 464 -27.90 -5.37 -23.81
CA LEU A 464 -28.30 -4.52 -24.93
C LEU A 464 -29.80 -4.26 -24.91
N VAL A 465 -30.61 -5.28 -24.64
CA VAL A 465 -32.06 -5.12 -24.50
C VAL A 465 -32.39 -4.11 -23.39
N ASN A 466 -31.77 -4.27 -22.21
CA ASN A 466 -31.96 -3.34 -21.09
C ASN A 466 -31.48 -1.91 -21.41
N LEU A 467 -30.40 -1.76 -22.20
CA LEU A 467 -29.93 -0.45 -22.63
C LEU A 467 -30.95 0.23 -23.57
N VAL A 468 -31.50 -0.51 -24.54
CA VAL A 468 -32.54 0.01 -25.44
C VAL A 468 -33.75 0.47 -24.64
N ASP A 469 -34.24 -0.35 -23.70
CA ASP A 469 -35.37 -0.01 -22.83
C ASP A 469 -35.07 1.24 -21.99
N ALA A 470 -33.85 1.37 -21.46
CA ALA A 470 -33.43 2.52 -20.66
C ALA A 470 -33.37 3.81 -21.50
N VAL A 471 -32.89 3.73 -22.75
CA VAL A 471 -32.86 4.88 -23.67
C VAL A 471 -34.27 5.29 -24.06
N GLU A 472 -35.18 4.36 -24.34
CA GLU A 472 -36.59 4.67 -24.61
C GLU A 472 -37.29 5.34 -23.43
N GLN A 473 -37.04 4.86 -22.20
CA GLN A 473 -37.55 5.52 -21.01
C GLN A 473 -37.00 6.95 -20.85
N SER A 474 -35.72 7.15 -21.13
CA SER A 474 -35.08 8.48 -21.09
C SER A 474 -35.59 9.40 -22.18
N ARG A 475 -35.84 8.88 -23.39
CA ARG A 475 -36.50 9.58 -24.51
C ARG A 475 -37.90 10.05 -24.14
N LYS A 476 -38.68 9.19 -23.49
CA LYS A 476 -40.01 9.55 -22.97
C LYS A 476 -39.91 10.68 -21.94
N HIS A 477 -39.02 10.54 -20.96
CA HIS A 477 -38.80 11.57 -19.94
C HIS A 477 -38.33 12.90 -20.56
N TYR A 478 -37.48 12.85 -21.58
CA TYR A 478 -37.03 14.03 -22.31
C TYR A 478 -38.19 14.77 -22.99
N ARG A 479 -39.11 14.04 -23.65
CA ARG A 479 -40.33 14.62 -24.26
C ARG A 479 -41.29 15.22 -23.22
N GLU A 480 -41.30 14.70 -22.00
CA GLU A 480 -42.15 15.18 -20.91
C GLU A 480 -41.62 16.46 -20.23
N GLN A 481 -40.40 16.89 -20.56
CA GLN A 481 -39.81 18.11 -20.00
C GLN A 481 -40.66 19.34 -20.29
N ARG A 482 -40.67 20.28 -19.34
CA ARG A 482 -41.49 21.51 -19.39
C ARG A 482 -41.30 22.33 -20.67
N GLN A 483 -40.11 22.29 -21.28
CA GLN A 483 -39.84 22.97 -22.56
C GLN A 483 -40.79 22.53 -23.68
N PHE A 484 -41.11 21.24 -23.75
CA PHE A 484 -41.99 20.70 -24.78
C PHE A 484 -43.45 20.69 -24.33
N THR A 485 -43.71 20.41 -23.04
CA THR A 485 -45.08 20.24 -22.52
C THR A 485 -45.74 21.55 -22.08
N VAL A 486 -45.00 22.47 -21.46
CA VAL A 486 -45.52 23.73 -20.89
C VAL A 486 -45.19 24.93 -21.77
N TYR A 487 -43.97 24.98 -22.31
CA TYR A 487 -43.52 26.10 -23.15
C TYR A 487 -43.77 25.85 -24.65
N HIS A 488 -44.31 24.68 -25.01
CA HIS A 488 -44.65 24.28 -26.39
C HIS A 488 -43.52 24.50 -27.39
N MET A 489 -42.25 24.36 -26.97
CA MET A 489 -41.13 24.41 -27.89
C MET A 489 -41.24 23.25 -28.89
N PRO A 490 -40.98 23.47 -30.19
CA PRO A 490 -41.02 22.40 -31.18
C PRO A 490 -39.92 21.38 -30.88
N PHE A 491 -40.30 20.10 -30.80
CA PHE A 491 -39.34 19.00 -30.70
C PHE A 491 -38.68 18.78 -32.06
N THR A 492 -37.36 18.89 -32.12
CA THR A 492 -36.58 18.74 -33.37
C THR A 492 -35.86 17.40 -33.44
N ARG A 493 -35.14 17.05 -32.38
CA ARG A 493 -34.42 15.78 -32.25
C ARG A 493 -34.08 15.49 -30.78
N TYR A 494 -33.66 14.26 -30.53
CA TYR A 494 -33.07 13.90 -29.25
C TYR A 494 -31.61 14.40 -29.14
N PRO A 495 -31.08 14.55 -27.92
CA PRO A 495 -29.63 14.64 -27.72
C PRO A 495 -28.92 13.39 -28.28
N ALA A 496 -27.68 13.54 -28.74
CA ALA A 496 -26.91 12.44 -29.34
C ALA A 496 -26.81 11.20 -28.44
N HIS A 497 -26.69 11.39 -27.12
CA HIS A 497 -26.66 10.33 -26.12
C HIS A 497 -28.00 9.60 -25.94
N LEU A 498 -29.09 10.05 -26.57
CA LEU A 498 -30.36 9.34 -26.62
C LEU A 498 -30.69 8.86 -28.04
N GLU A 499 -29.79 8.95 -29.01
CA GLU A 499 -30.01 8.48 -30.39
C GLU A 499 -29.61 6.99 -30.58
N PHE A 500 -29.95 6.11 -29.62
CA PHE A 500 -29.73 4.65 -29.72
C PHE A 500 -30.99 3.80 -29.43
N PRO A 501 -31.27 2.76 -30.24
CA PRO A 501 -30.74 2.59 -31.58
C PRO A 501 -31.14 3.81 -32.45
N PRO A 502 -30.45 4.06 -33.58
CA PRO A 502 -30.78 5.18 -34.45
C PRO A 502 -32.25 5.08 -34.88
N LEU A 503 -33.07 6.05 -34.49
CA LEU A 503 -34.41 6.16 -35.04
C LEU A 503 -34.29 6.72 -36.45
N ALA A 504 -34.97 6.10 -37.41
CA ALA A 504 -35.18 6.75 -38.70
C ALA A 504 -35.84 8.12 -38.42
N ALA A 505 -35.32 9.19 -39.03
CA ALA A 505 -35.92 10.49 -38.90
C ALA A 505 -37.42 10.38 -39.24
N GLU A 506 -38.30 10.70 -38.28
CA GLU A 506 -39.73 10.79 -38.59
C GLU A 506 -39.86 11.78 -39.76
N PRO A 507 -40.53 11.40 -40.86
CA PRO A 507 -40.73 12.32 -41.96
C PRO A 507 -41.42 13.55 -41.39
N ALA A 508 -40.74 14.70 -41.49
CA ALA A 508 -41.24 15.96 -40.96
C ALA A 508 -42.71 16.09 -41.36
N ALA A 509 -43.61 16.11 -40.37
CA ALA A 509 -45.01 16.33 -40.61
C ALA A 509 -45.11 17.60 -41.46
N GLN A 510 -45.50 17.43 -42.73
CA GLN A 510 -45.69 18.55 -43.64
C GLN A 510 -46.67 19.48 -42.93
N ALA A 511 -46.18 20.69 -42.60
CA ALA A 511 -46.99 21.71 -41.96
C ALA A 511 -48.25 21.91 -42.80
N ALA A 512 -49.39 21.54 -42.23
CA ALA A 512 -50.72 21.81 -42.78
C ALA A 512 -51.15 23.22 -42.38
#